data_AF-T0ZTD0-F1
#
_entry.id   AF-T0ZTD0-F1
#
_cell.length_a   1.000
_cell.length_b   1.000
_cell.length_c   1.000
_cell.angle_alpha   90.00
_cell.angle_beta   90.00
_cell.angle_gamma   90.00
#
_symmetry.space_group_name_H-M   'P 1'
#
loop_
_entity.id
_entity.type
_entity.pdbx_description
1 polymer ?
#
loop_
_entity_poly.entity_id
_entity_poly.type
_entity_poly.pdbx_seq_one_letter_code
_entity_poly.pdbx_strand_id
1 'polypeptide(L)'
;MQRKEKNIIPILEDANVPERYSFFVEKPDLIYQDIAQRNQVQIFNTNAATFPEVRKAILIIKTRSISSHQNERDILATALSGINGFRPVRSYNLSPYDQANYLVYLERA
;
A
#
# COMPACT_ATOMS: atom_id res chain seq x y z
N MET A 1 0.14 -25.20 16.04
CA MET A 1 0.83 -25.37 14.74
C MET A 1 0.13 -24.47 13.74
N GLN A 2 0.82 -23.48 13.16
CA GLN A 2 0.22 -22.60 12.16
C GLN A 2 -0.20 -23.43 10.94
N ARG A 3 -1.46 -23.29 10.55
CA ARG A 3 -2.01 -23.86 9.33
C ARG A 3 -1.30 -23.19 8.15
N LYS A 4 -0.40 -23.92 7.48
CA LYS A 4 0.22 -23.46 6.24
C LYS A 4 -0.85 -23.41 5.16
N GLU A 5 -1.41 -22.24 4.94
CA GLU A 5 -2.24 -21.97 3.78
C GLU A 5 -1.39 -22.12 2.53
N LYS A 6 -1.76 -23.05 1.64
CA LYS A 6 -0.93 -23.44 0.48
C LYS A 6 -0.75 -22.30 -0.54
N ASN A 7 -1.57 -21.26 -0.45
CA ASN A 7 -1.59 -20.08 -1.31
C ASN A 7 -0.88 -18.86 -0.69
N ILE A 8 -0.25 -19.00 0.48
CA ILE A 8 0.50 -17.92 1.12
C ILE A 8 1.97 -18.29 1.15
N ILE A 9 2.80 -17.51 0.47
CA ILE A 9 4.26 -17.61 0.51
C ILE A 9 4.77 -16.49 1.41
N PRO A 10 5.17 -16.79 2.65
CA PRO A 10 5.70 -15.76 3.54
C PRO A 10 7.11 -15.35 3.09
N ILE A 11 7.33 -14.04 3.02
CA ILE A 11 8.63 -13.44 2.71
C ILE A 11 8.99 -12.54 3.89
N LEU A 12 10.15 -12.80 4.51
CA LEU A 12 10.67 -11.99 5.61
C LEU A 12 11.76 -11.05 5.07
N GLU A 13 11.34 -9.93 4.50
CA GLU A 13 12.23 -8.89 3.97
C GLU A 13 11.64 -7.49 4.19
N ASP A 14 12.48 -6.45 4.03
CA ASP A 14 12.04 -5.06 4.12
C ASP A 14 11.34 -4.60 2.83
N ALA A 15 10.07 -4.23 2.94
CA ALA A 15 9.26 -3.74 1.82
C ALA A 15 9.83 -2.48 1.13
N ASN A 16 10.72 -1.73 1.79
CA ASN A 16 11.43 -0.59 1.18
C ASN A 16 12.40 -1.01 0.07
N VAL A 17 12.85 -2.27 0.05
CA VAL A 17 13.88 -2.77 -0.88
C VAL A 17 13.35 -4.00 -1.64
N PRO A 18 12.37 -3.83 -2.55
CA PRO A 18 11.75 -4.92 -3.30
C PRO A 18 12.71 -5.79 -4.10
N GLU A 19 13.89 -5.29 -4.45
CA GLU A 19 14.95 -6.05 -5.10
C GLU A 19 15.43 -7.25 -4.26
N ARG A 20 15.28 -7.20 -2.93
CA ARG A 20 15.68 -8.30 -2.04
C ARG A 20 14.73 -9.49 -2.08
N TYR A 21 13.48 -9.27 -2.50
CA TYR A 21 12.47 -10.32 -2.55
C TYR A 21 11.79 -10.51 -3.89
N SER A 22 12.09 -9.67 -4.88
CA SER A 22 11.50 -9.77 -6.22
C SER A 22 11.72 -11.13 -6.86
N PHE A 23 12.81 -11.82 -6.54
CA PHE A 23 13.07 -13.19 -7.02
C PHE A 23 12.04 -14.23 -6.53
N PHE A 24 11.43 -14.01 -5.36
CA PHE A 24 10.41 -14.91 -4.78
C PHE A 24 8.98 -14.55 -5.21
N VAL A 25 8.79 -13.35 -5.74
CA VAL A 25 7.48 -12.84 -6.16
C VAL A 25 7.35 -13.04 -7.66
N GLU A 26 6.29 -13.72 -8.09
CA GLU A 26 6.01 -13.90 -9.52
C GLU A 26 5.45 -12.60 -10.13
N LYS A 27 4.45 -12.70 -11.00
CA LYS A 27 3.83 -11.57 -11.69
C LYS A 27 2.54 -11.17 -10.97
N PRO A 28 2.59 -10.36 -9.89
CA PRO A 28 1.39 -9.98 -9.16
C PRO A 28 0.51 -9.07 -10.03
N ASP A 29 -0.79 -9.30 -9.95
CA ASP A 29 -1.83 -8.49 -10.59
C ASP A 29 -2.32 -7.35 -9.68
N LEU A 30 -2.18 -7.50 -8.37
CA LEU A 30 -2.65 -6.60 -7.31
C LEU A 30 -1.60 -6.40 -6.21
N ILE A 31 -1.41 -5.16 -5.76
CA ILE A 31 -0.72 -4.86 -4.48
C ILE A 31 -1.77 -4.51 -3.42
N TYR A 32 -1.73 -5.21 -2.29
CA TYR A 32 -2.41 -4.78 -1.06
C TYR A 32 -1.36 -4.27 -0.07
N GLN A 33 -1.58 -3.09 0.50
CA GLN A 33 -0.64 -2.49 1.44
C GLN A 33 -1.35 -1.98 2.70
N ASP A 34 -0.95 -2.55 3.84
CA ASP A 34 -1.46 -2.20 5.16
C ASP A 34 -0.30 -2.07 6.16
N ILE A 35 0.49 -1.01 5.99
CA ILE A 35 1.69 -0.73 6.79
C ILE A 35 1.55 0.61 7.52
N ALA A 36 2.16 0.71 8.69
CA ALA A 36 2.13 1.90 9.54
C ALA A 36 3.46 2.69 9.46
N GLN A 37 3.88 3.04 8.25
CA GLN A 37 5.15 3.75 7.99
C GLN A 37 4.91 5.18 7.52
N ARG A 38 5.80 6.12 7.89
CA ARG A 38 5.68 7.52 7.43
C ARG A 38 5.85 7.66 5.92
N ASN A 39 6.75 6.87 5.34
CA ASN A 39 7.07 6.85 3.91
C ASN A 39 6.19 5.84 3.13
N GLN A 40 4.97 5.58 3.60
CA GLN A 40 4.05 4.58 3.04
C GLN A 40 3.91 4.65 1.50
N VAL A 41 3.71 5.86 0.97
CA VAL A 41 3.56 6.11 -0.47
C VAL A 41 4.83 5.81 -1.24
N GLN A 42 6.00 6.10 -0.67
CA GLN A 42 7.28 5.76 -1.28
C GLN A 42 7.44 4.23 -1.40
N ILE A 43 7.13 3.50 -0.33
CA ILE A 43 7.16 2.03 -0.35
C ILE A 43 6.22 1.48 -1.43
N PHE A 44 5.01 2.04 -1.55
CA PHE A 44 4.08 1.67 -2.62
C PHE A 44 4.70 1.90 -4.00
N ASN A 45 5.22 3.09 -4.26
CA ASN A 45 5.77 3.46 -5.57
C ASN A 45 6.96 2.57 -5.96
N THR A 46 7.88 2.28 -5.03
CA THR A 46 9.02 1.40 -5.32
C THR A 46 8.55 0.00 -5.67
N ASN A 47 7.62 -0.58 -4.89
CA ASN A 47 7.05 -1.90 -5.18
C ASN A 47 6.33 -1.95 -6.53
N ALA A 48 5.48 -0.96 -6.81
CA ALA A 48 4.72 -0.89 -8.04
C ALA A 48 5.62 -0.70 -9.28
N ALA A 49 6.78 -0.05 -9.11
CA ALA A 49 7.80 0.06 -10.15
C ALA A 49 8.56 -1.27 -10.37
N THR A 50 8.88 -1.99 -9.30
CA THR A 50 9.55 -3.30 -9.37
C THR A 50 8.68 -4.40 -9.98
N PHE A 51 7.36 -4.32 -9.79
CA PHE A 51 6.39 -5.30 -10.31
C PHE A 51 5.50 -4.68 -11.41
N PRO A 52 5.98 -4.60 -12.66
CA PRO A 52 5.26 -3.94 -13.76
C PRO A 52 4.01 -4.69 -14.24
N GLU A 53 3.70 -5.87 -13.73
CA GLU A 53 2.46 -6.58 -14.02
C GLU A 53 1.28 -6.11 -13.16
N VAL A 54 1.55 -5.40 -12.07
CA VAL A 54 0.50 -4.89 -11.18
C VAL A 54 -0.37 -3.90 -11.94
N ARG A 55 -1.67 -4.17 -11.95
CA ARG A 55 -2.69 -3.32 -12.60
C ARG A 55 -3.60 -2.62 -11.60
N LYS A 56 -3.70 -3.15 -10.38
CA LYS A 56 -4.59 -2.67 -9.33
C LYS A 56 -3.81 -2.54 -8.03
N ALA A 57 -4.26 -1.66 -7.15
CA ALA A 57 -3.74 -1.62 -5.79
C ALA A 57 -4.80 -1.19 -4.78
N ILE A 58 -4.65 -1.66 -3.55
CA ILE A 58 -5.44 -1.27 -2.40
C ILE A 58 -4.48 -0.83 -1.30
N LEU A 59 -4.62 0.41 -0.85
CA LEU A 59 -3.79 0.98 0.22
C LEU A 59 -4.68 1.31 1.41
N ILE A 60 -4.26 0.90 2.61
CA ILE A 60 -4.80 1.39 3.87
C ILE A 60 -3.94 2.56 4.32
N ILE A 61 -4.37 3.78 4.01
CA ILE A 61 -3.65 5.01 4.40
C ILE A 61 -3.89 5.28 5.88
N LYS A 62 -2.85 5.09 6.69
CA LYS A 62 -2.87 5.31 8.14
C LYS A 62 -2.43 6.71 8.48
N THR A 63 -3.37 7.66 8.49
CA THR A 63 -3.05 9.09 8.53
C THR A 63 -2.20 9.46 9.76
N ARG A 64 -2.52 8.90 10.94
CA ARG A 64 -1.79 9.12 12.19
C ARG A 64 -0.37 8.56 12.18
N SER A 65 -0.10 7.51 11.40
CA SER A 65 1.25 6.95 11.22
C SER A 65 2.10 7.82 10.31
N ILE A 66 1.49 8.52 9.36
CA ILE A 66 2.16 9.49 8.47
C ILE A 66 2.47 10.77 9.23
N SER A 67 1.47 11.35 9.90
CA SER A 67 1.63 12.58 10.68
C SER A 67 0.51 12.71 11.73
N SER A 68 0.89 13.09 12.95
CA SER A 68 -0.06 13.35 14.05
C SER A 68 -0.46 14.82 14.19
N HIS A 69 0.14 15.72 13.40
CA HIS A 69 -0.02 17.17 13.54
C HIS A 69 -0.89 17.80 12.44
N GLN A 70 -1.20 17.04 11.39
CA GLN A 70 -1.94 17.51 10.22
C GLN A 70 -3.35 16.92 10.19
N ASN A 71 -4.27 17.59 9.48
CA ASN A 71 -5.62 17.05 9.29
C ASN A 71 -5.57 15.79 8.42
N GLU A 72 -6.41 14.80 8.75
CA GLU A 72 -6.48 13.52 8.04
C GLU A 72 -6.74 13.67 6.54
N ARG A 73 -7.58 14.65 6.14
CA ARG A 73 -7.91 14.91 4.74
C ARG A 73 -6.72 15.48 3.97
N ASP A 74 -5.92 16.34 4.60
CA ASP A 74 -4.73 16.95 3.99
C ASP A 74 -3.62 15.90 3.83
N ILE A 75 -3.45 15.03 4.83
CA ILE A 75 -2.54 13.88 4.77
C ILE A 75 -2.96 12.96 3.61
N LEU A 76 -4.25 12.63 3.50
CA LEU A 76 -4.76 11.80 2.42
C LEU A 76 -4.51 12.45 1.05
N ALA A 77 -4.85 13.72 0.87
CA ALA A 77 -4.63 14.42 -0.40
C ALA A 77 -3.15 14.45 -0.79
N THR A 78 -2.27 14.73 0.17
CA THR A 78 -0.81 14.69 -0.03
C THR A 78 -0.35 13.29 -0.41
N ALA A 79 -0.79 12.27 0.31
CA ALA A 79 -0.44 10.88 0.02
C ALA A 79 -0.88 10.46 -1.40
N LEU A 80 -2.10 10.79 -1.80
CA LEU A 80 -2.63 10.49 -3.14
C LEU A 80 -1.85 11.22 -4.24
N SER A 81 -1.44 12.47 -4.01
CA SER A 81 -0.65 13.24 -4.97
C SER A 81 0.76 12.66 -5.18
N GLY A 82 1.30 11.95 -4.19
CA GLY A 82 2.60 11.30 -4.27
C GLY A 82 2.60 9.94 -4.98
N ILE A 83 1.43 9.42 -5.37
CA ILE A 83 1.32 8.12 -6.03
C ILE A 83 1.70 8.24 -7.51
N ASN A 84 2.62 7.38 -7.97
CA ASN A 84 3.12 7.39 -9.34
C ASN A 84 2.57 6.23 -10.16
N GLY A 85 2.20 6.48 -11.41
CA GLY A 85 1.74 5.45 -12.35
C GLY A 85 0.36 4.84 -12.05
N PHE A 86 -0.28 5.26 -10.96
CA PHE A 86 -1.61 4.79 -10.54
C PHE A 86 -2.52 5.98 -10.29
N ARG A 87 -3.82 5.79 -10.54
CA ARG A 87 -4.86 6.77 -10.27
C ARG A 87 -5.81 6.25 -9.18
N PRO A 88 -6.19 7.10 -8.20
CA PRO A 88 -7.23 6.74 -7.25
C PRO A 88 -8.59 6.70 -7.94
N VAL A 89 -9.25 5.54 -7.85
CA VAL A 89 -10.59 5.31 -8.40
C VAL A 89 -11.64 5.47 -7.30
N ARG A 90 -11.34 5.00 -6.07
CA ARG A 90 -12.23 5.15 -4.91
C ARG A 90 -11.44 5.36 -3.63
N SER A 91 -12.01 6.11 -2.69
CA SER A 91 -11.50 6.27 -1.33
C SER A 91 -12.66 6.12 -0.35
N TYR A 92 -12.45 5.33 0.69
CA TYR A 92 -13.42 5.07 1.74
C TYR A 92 -12.81 5.41 3.10
N ASN A 93 -13.48 6.26 3.88
CA ASN A 93 -13.15 6.43 5.29
C ASN A 93 -13.63 5.18 6.04
N LEU A 94 -12.76 4.56 6.83
CA LEU A 94 -13.05 3.31 7.54
C LEU A 94 -13.73 3.52 8.90
N SER A 95 -13.93 4.76 9.33
CA SER A 95 -14.69 5.10 10.54
C SER A 95 -16.16 4.63 10.40
N PRO A 96 -16.77 4.02 11.45
CA PRO A 96 -16.26 3.91 12.82
C PRO A 96 -15.44 2.64 13.12
N TYR A 97 -15.23 1.75 12.14
CA TYR A 97 -14.56 0.45 12.36
C TYR A 97 -13.06 0.60 12.58
N ASP A 98 -12.43 1.50 11.83
CA ASP A 98 -11.03 1.84 11.98
C ASP A 98 -10.84 3.36 11.85
N GLN A 99 -10.43 3.99 12.95
CA GLN A 99 -10.38 5.45 13.03
C GLN A 99 -9.16 6.02 12.33
N ALA A 100 -9.35 7.17 11.68
CA ALA A 100 -8.29 7.92 10.99
C ALA A 100 -7.61 7.16 9.83
N ASN A 101 -8.23 6.08 9.36
CA ASN A 101 -7.70 5.25 8.28
C ASN A 101 -8.63 5.28 7.06
N TYR A 102 -8.02 5.25 5.88
CA TYR A 102 -8.73 5.30 4.61
C TYR A 102 -8.32 4.10 3.75
N LEU A 103 -9.30 3.41 3.17
CA LEU A 103 -9.05 2.44 2.12
C LEU A 103 -9.12 3.14 0.78
N VAL A 104 -8.04 3.08 0.01
CA VAL A 104 -7.94 3.67 -1.32
C VAL A 104 -7.77 2.55 -2.33
N TYR A 105 -8.69 2.48 -3.30
CA TYR A 105 -8.57 1.62 -4.46
C TYR A 105 -7.97 2.41 -5.63
N LEU A 106 -6.89 1.88 -6.19
CA LEU A 106 -6.11 2.46 -7.27
C LEU A 106 -6.13 1.54 -8.49
N GLU A 107 -6.09 2.13 -9.68
CA GLU A 107 -5.84 1.43 -10.93
C GLU A 107 -4.64 2.03 -11.63
N ARG A 108 -3.86 1.20 -12.32
CA ARG A 108 -2.72 1.68 -13.10
C ARG A 108 -3.20 2.54 -14.27
N ALA A 109 -2.59 3.72 -14.41
CA ALA A 109 -2.91 4.68 -15.46
C ALA A 109 -2.49 4.19 -16.86
#